data_AF-A0A072U4A1-F1
#
_entry.id   AF-A0A072U4A1-F1
#
_cell.length_a   1.000
_cell.length_b   1.000
_cell.length_c   1.000
_cell.angle_alpha   90.00
_cell.angle_beta   90.00
_cell.angle_gamma   90.00
#
_symmetry.space_group_name_H-M   'P 1'
#
loop_
_entity.id
_entity.type
_entity.pdbx_description
1 polymer ?
#
loop_
_entity_poly.entity_id
_entity_poly.type
_entity_poly.pdbx_seq_one_letter_code
_entity_poly.pdbx_strand_id
1 'polypeptide(L)'
;MEFKFKFKCLILLLCLCRFKPATVVINSDLPLGSGLGSSAAFCVALAAAFLAVTDSVSVDVIRQGWHSFGEKELDLVNKWAFEGEKIIHGKPSGIDNTVSSYGNIISFKSGNLTRMKSNASLKMLITNTRVGRNTKALVAGVSERMLRHPDAMAFVFTAVDSISKELTTVLQSPTPDELSVTTLEEKVEELMEMNQGLLQSMGVSHATIETVLRTTLKYKLSSKLTGAGGGGCVLTLLPTLLSPTVVDKVIAELESNGFQCFTAGIGGNGVEISFEHSS
;
A
#
# COMPACT_ATOMS: atom_id res chain seq x y z
N MET A 1 -0.68 18.35 16.19
CA MET A 1 -2.11 18.71 16.26
C MET A 1 -2.76 17.66 17.14
N GLU A 2 -3.14 18.02 18.37
CA GLU A 2 -3.63 17.09 19.38
C GLU A 2 -5.10 16.76 19.09
N PHE A 3 -5.35 15.63 18.42
CA PHE A 3 -6.71 15.20 18.10
C PHE A 3 -7.27 14.34 19.23
N LYS A 4 -8.22 14.90 19.99
CA LYS A 4 -9.07 14.13 20.91
C LYS A 4 -10.13 13.38 20.11
N PHE A 5 -9.82 12.15 19.68
CA PHE A 5 -10.82 11.24 19.12
C PHE A 5 -11.58 10.51 20.22
N LYS A 6 -12.90 10.72 20.33
CA LYS A 6 -13.80 9.85 21.10
C LYS A 6 -14.09 8.59 20.28
N PHE A 7 -13.27 7.57 20.43
CA PHE A 7 -13.42 6.30 19.71
C PHE A 7 -14.38 5.35 20.47
N LYS A 8 -15.54 5.02 19.87
CA LYS A 8 -16.50 4.01 20.39
C LYS A 8 -15.98 2.57 20.30
N CYS A 9 -14.88 2.32 19.59
CA CYS A 9 -14.26 0.99 19.45
C CYS A 9 -13.54 0.53 20.74
N LEU A 10 -13.19 1.47 21.63
CA LEU A 10 -12.42 1.20 22.84
C LEU A 10 -13.18 0.34 23.87
N ILE A 11 -14.52 0.36 23.86
CA ILE A 11 -15.30 -0.29 24.92
C ILE A 11 -15.39 -1.81 24.72
N LEU A 12 -15.43 -2.35 23.49
CA LEU A 12 -15.66 -3.80 23.35
C LEU A 12 -14.41 -4.65 23.65
N LEU A 13 -13.22 -4.18 23.30
CA LEU A 13 -11.95 -4.88 23.64
C LEU A 13 -11.59 -4.69 25.12
N LEU A 14 -11.85 -3.51 25.69
CA LEU A 14 -11.68 -3.25 27.14
C LEU A 14 -12.73 -3.99 28.00
N CYS A 15 -13.90 -4.31 27.47
CA CYS A 15 -14.91 -5.06 28.22
C CYS A 15 -14.55 -6.54 28.42
N LEU A 16 -13.66 -7.12 27.59
CA LEU A 16 -13.27 -8.53 27.68
C LEU A 16 -11.96 -8.74 28.45
N CYS A 17 -11.07 -7.74 28.51
CA CYS A 17 -9.79 -7.83 29.19
C CYS A 17 -9.73 -6.81 30.33
N ARG A 18 -9.57 -7.30 31.57
CA ARG A 18 -9.37 -6.54 32.82
C ARG A 18 -8.81 -5.13 32.57
N PHE A 19 -9.58 -4.10 32.92
CA PHE A 19 -9.28 -2.68 32.71
C PHE A 19 -7.87 -2.28 33.19
N LYS A 20 -6.86 -2.39 32.33
CA LYS A 20 -5.56 -1.75 32.51
C LYS A 20 -5.67 -0.36 31.86
N PRO A 21 -5.56 0.74 32.62
CA PRO A 21 -5.49 2.07 32.00
C PRO A 21 -4.25 2.15 31.11
N ALA A 22 -4.42 2.60 29.87
CA ALA A 22 -3.33 2.74 28.91
C ALA A 22 -3.50 4.06 28.13
N THR A 23 -2.37 4.68 27.79
CA THR A 23 -2.32 5.82 26.88
C THR A 23 -1.75 5.33 25.56
N VAL A 24 -2.47 5.57 24.46
CA VAL A 24 -2.04 5.17 23.11
C VAL A 24 -1.63 6.42 22.35
N VAL A 25 -0.38 6.46 21.90
CA VAL A 25 0.16 7.52 21.04
C VAL A 25 0.44 6.91 19.67
N ILE A 26 -0.01 7.59 18.61
CA ILE A 26 0.04 7.06 17.25
C ILE A 26 0.73 8.07 16.35
N ASN A 27 1.81 7.64 15.73
CA ASN A 27 2.55 8.36 14.70
C ASN A 27 2.53 7.52 13.42
N SER A 28 2.39 8.17 12.27
CA SER A 28 2.37 7.49 10.97
C SER A 28 3.00 8.35 9.90
N ASP A 29 3.85 7.74 9.08
CA ASP A 29 4.44 8.36 7.91
C ASP A 29 3.51 8.30 6.69
N LEU A 30 2.41 7.52 6.77
CA LEU A 30 1.47 7.37 5.66
C LEU A 30 0.53 8.59 5.58
N PRO A 31 0.38 9.23 4.41
CA PRO A 31 -0.56 10.32 4.26
C PRO A 31 -2.00 9.82 4.41
N LEU A 32 -2.77 10.51 5.25
CA LEU A 32 -4.18 10.20 5.51
C LEU A 32 -5.03 10.40 4.23
N GLY A 33 -5.96 9.48 3.97
CA GLY A 33 -6.92 9.60 2.86
C GLY A 33 -6.33 9.45 1.44
N SER A 34 -5.04 9.12 1.33
CA SER A 34 -4.34 8.93 0.04
C SER A 34 -4.69 7.62 -0.68
N GLY A 35 -5.34 6.68 0.01
CA GLY A 35 -5.63 5.35 -0.51
C GLY A 35 -4.46 4.37 -0.41
N LEU A 36 -3.51 4.62 0.49
CA LEU A 36 -2.37 3.74 0.79
C LEU A 36 -2.61 2.83 2.01
N GLY A 37 -3.86 2.61 2.41
CA GLY A 37 -4.20 1.70 3.51
C GLY A 37 -3.87 2.23 4.92
N SER A 38 -3.76 3.55 5.12
CA SER A 38 -3.39 4.11 6.44
C SER A 38 -4.39 3.82 7.57
N SER A 39 -5.69 3.70 7.28
CA SER A 39 -6.69 3.29 8.28
C SER A 39 -6.54 1.81 8.68
N ALA A 40 -6.21 0.96 7.71
CA ALA A 40 -5.96 -0.44 7.97
C ALA A 40 -4.68 -0.64 8.77
N ALA A 41 -3.59 0.05 8.41
CA ALA A 41 -2.35 0.06 9.18
C ALA A 41 -2.57 0.52 10.63
N PHE A 42 -3.39 1.56 10.83
CA PHE A 42 -3.81 2.00 12.16
C PHE A 42 -4.57 0.90 12.93
N CYS A 43 -5.55 0.25 12.30
CA CYS A 43 -6.32 -0.81 12.95
C CYS A 43 -5.45 -2.02 13.31
N VAL A 44 -4.51 -2.38 12.44
CA VAL A 44 -3.54 -3.46 12.66
C VAL A 44 -2.60 -3.13 13.82
N ALA A 45 -2.00 -1.93 13.82
CA ALA A 45 -1.11 -1.50 14.90
C ALA A 45 -1.82 -1.50 16.26
N LEU A 46 -3.07 -1.02 16.30
CA LEU A 46 -3.87 -1.00 17.53
C LEU A 46 -4.25 -2.42 18.00
N ALA A 47 -4.67 -3.28 17.08
CA ALA A 47 -4.99 -4.67 17.39
C ALA A 47 -3.77 -5.43 17.92
N ALA A 48 -2.62 -5.28 17.28
CA ALA A 48 -1.36 -5.87 17.70
C ALA A 48 -0.92 -5.38 19.09
N ALA A 49 -0.96 -4.07 19.33
CA ALA A 49 -0.61 -3.48 20.63
C ALA A 49 -1.52 -3.98 21.76
N PHE A 50 -2.84 -4.04 21.53
CA PHE A 50 -3.76 -4.53 22.55
C PHE A 50 -3.60 -6.03 22.82
N LEU A 51 -3.49 -6.85 21.78
CA LEU A 51 -3.28 -8.30 21.95
C LEU A 51 -1.99 -8.63 22.69
N ALA A 52 -0.94 -7.83 22.49
CA ALA A 52 0.32 -7.94 23.21
C ALA A 52 0.22 -7.52 24.68
N VAL A 53 -0.54 -6.47 25.01
CA VAL A 53 -0.70 -5.97 26.40
C VAL A 53 -1.66 -6.81 27.24
N THR A 54 -2.59 -7.52 26.60
CA THR A 54 -3.58 -8.39 27.27
C THR A 54 -3.10 -9.84 27.46
N ASP A 55 -1.80 -10.12 27.25
CA ASP A 55 -1.20 -11.46 27.30
C ASP A 55 -1.94 -12.49 26.43
N SER A 56 -2.70 -12.02 25.44
CA SER A 56 -3.50 -12.86 24.54
C SER A 56 -2.66 -13.44 23.41
N VAL A 57 -1.44 -12.93 23.28
CA VAL A 57 -0.43 -13.34 22.31
C VAL A 57 0.89 -13.50 23.07
N SER A 58 1.51 -14.66 22.93
CA SER A 58 2.85 -14.94 23.46
C SER A 58 3.90 -14.23 22.61
N VAL A 59 4.20 -12.97 22.96
CA VAL A 59 5.38 -12.28 22.43
C VAL A 59 6.55 -12.49 23.38
N ASP A 60 7.72 -12.82 22.84
CA ASP A 60 8.93 -13.05 23.64
C ASP A 60 9.48 -11.70 24.14
N VAL A 61 8.87 -11.15 25.21
CA VAL A 61 9.13 -9.80 25.79
C VAL A 61 10.59 -9.63 26.24
N ILE A 62 11.34 -10.72 26.36
CA ILE A 62 12.71 -10.75 26.88
C ILE A 62 13.73 -10.24 25.84
N ARG A 63 13.41 -10.27 24.55
CA ARG A 63 14.36 -9.88 23.48
C ARG A 63 14.17 -8.41 23.10
N GLN A 64 15.26 -7.64 23.09
CA GLN A 64 15.23 -6.27 22.55
C GLN A 64 15.14 -6.29 21.01
N GLY A 65 14.42 -5.32 20.44
CA GLY A 65 14.27 -5.15 18.98
C GLY A 65 12.83 -5.32 18.47
N TRP A 66 12.69 -5.32 17.14
CA TRP A 66 11.41 -5.56 16.44
C TRP A 66 11.18 -7.07 16.30
N HIS A 67 9.97 -7.51 16.63
CA HIS A 67 9.54 -8.90 16.58
C HIS A 67 8.34 -9.07 15.68
N SER A 68 8.42 -10.04 14.79
CA SER A 68 7.28 -10.47 13.97
C SER A 68 6.40 -11.44 14.78
N PHE A 69 5.09 -11.35 14.56
CA PHE A 69 4.12 -12.27 15.13
C PHE A 69 4.16 -13.63 14.42
N GLY A 70 3.82 -14.71 15.14
CA GLY A 70 3.57 -16.02 14.52
C GLY A 70 2.29 -16.02 13.67
N GLU A 71 2.13 -17.02 12.80
CA GLU A 71 0.98 -17.08 11.87
C GLU A 71 -0.38 -17.06 12.59
N LYS A 72 -0.51 -17.73 13.75
CA LYS A 72 -1.77 -17.77 14.52
C LYS A 72 -2.10 -16.41 15.12
N GLU A 73 -1.08 -15.72 15.62
CA GLU A 73 -1.18 -14.39 16.19
C GLU A 73 -1.51 -13.37 15.09
N LEU A 74 -0.88 -13.45 13.93
CA LEU A 74 -1.17 -12.62 12.75
C LEU A 74 -2.61 -12.79 12.28
N ASP A 75 -3.14 -14.01 12.25
CA ASP A 75 -4.55 -14.26 11.94
C ASP A 75 -5.49 -13.56 12.93
N LEU A 76 -5.14 -13.52 14.21
CA LEU A 76 -5.92 -12.85 15.23
C LEU A 76 -5.85 -11.33 15.07
N VAL A 77 -4.65 -10.78 14.86
CA VAL A 77 -4.43 -9.35 14.57
C VAL A 77 -5.26 -8.94 13.34
N ASN A 78 -5.18 -9.72 12.26
CA ASN A 78 -5.87 -9.43 11.02
C ASN A 78 -7.40 -9.43 11.20
N LYS A 79 -7.96 -10.41 11.92
CA LYS A 79 -9.40 -10.47 12.24
C LYS A 79 -9.86 -9.24 13.01
N TRP A 80 -9.14 -8.85 14.06
CA TRP A 80 -9.49 -7.66 14.84
C TRP A 80 -9.35 -6.37 14.05
N ALA A 81 -8.28 -6.25 13.26
CA ALA A 81 -8.08 -5.11 12.38
C ALA A 81 -9.19 -4.99 11.33
N PHE A 82 -9.66 -6.12 10.78
CA PHE A 82 -10.77 -6.14 9.84
C PHE A 82 -12.09 -5.67 10.47
N GLU A 83 -12.38 -6.05 11.72
CA GLU A 83 -13.54 -5.51 12.45
C GLU A 83 -13.41 -4.00 12.69
N GLY A 84 -12.21 -3.51 13.01
CA GLY A 84 -11.93 -2.07 13.09
C GLY A 84 -12.19 -1.34 11.78
N GLU A 85 -11.72 -1.89 10.66
CA GLU A 85 -11.94 -1.35 9.31
C GLU A 85 -13.44 -1.36 8.91
N LYS A 86 -14.22 -2.37 9.32
CA LYS A 86 -15.68 -2.38 9.09
C LYS A 86 -16.37 -1.23 9.82
N ILE A 87 -15.89 -0.85 11.00
CA ILE A 87 -16.45 0.28 11.74
C ILE A 87 -16.12 1.61 11.07
N ILE A 88 -14.92 1.75 10.49
CA ILE A 88 -14.49 2.98 9.82
C ILE A 88 -15.12 3.13 8.43
N HIS A 89 -15.11 2.07 7.63
CA HIS A 89 -15.47 2.10 6.20
C HIS A 89 -16.75 1.35 5.84
N GLY A 90 -17.39 0.68 6.81
CA GLY A 90 -18.62 -0.11 6.61
C GLY A 90 -18.36 -1.46 5.95
N LYS A 91 -17.99 -1.46 4.66
CA LYS A 91 -17.77 -2.67 3.85
C LYS A 91 -16.36 -2.70 3.22
N PRO A 92 -15.30 -2.87 4.04
CA PRO A 92 -13.94 -3.04 3.53
C PRO A 92 -13.77 -4.36 2.77
N SER A 93 -12.82 -4.41 1.84
CA SER A 93 -12.50 -5.61 1.04
C SER A 93 -11.66 -6.65 1.78
N GLY A 94 -11.02 -6.27 2.90
CA GLY A 94 -10.06 -7.12 3.63
C GLY A 94 -8.62 -6.96 3.16
N ILE A 95 -8.40 -6.44 1.95
CA ILE A 95 -7.09 -6.34 1.30
C ILE A 95 -6.11 -5.52 2.15
N ASP A 96 -6.48 -4.30 2.52
CA ASP A 96 -5.56 -3.36 3.17
C ASP A 96 -5.08 -3.84 4.55
N ASN A 97 -5.97 -4.45 5.35
CA ASN A 97 -5.59 -4.99 6.66
C ASN A 97 -4.77 -6.29 6.51
N THR A 98 -5.04 -7.12 5.50
CA THR A 98 -4.22 -8.29 5.21
C THR A 98 -2.79 -7.87 4.84
N VAL A 99 -2.62 -6.91 3.93
CA VAL A 99 -1.28 -6.39 3.59
C VAL A 99 -0.59 -5.80 4.82
N SER A 100 -1.31 -5.00 5.61
CA SER A 100 -0.73 -4.38 6.81
C SER A 100 -0.35 -5.40 7.88
N SER A 101 -1.09 -6.52 7.99
CA SER A 101 -0.82 -7.56 8.99
C SER A 101 0.33 -8.47 8.56
N TYR A 102 0.24 -9.09 7.39
CA TYR A 102 1.18 -10.12 6.95
C TYR A 102 2.36 -9.58 6.12
N GLY A 103 2.29 -8.32 5.71
CA GLY A 103 3.26 -7.74 4.79
C GLY A 103 3.22 -8.41 3.42
N ASN A 104 4.39 -8.44 2.77
CA ASN A 104 4.61 -9.05 1.47
C ASN A 104 3.71 -8.47 0.36
N ILE A 105 3.63 -9.18 -0.76
CA ILE A 105 2.80 -8.83 -1.91
C ILE A 105 1.60 -9.78 -1.91
N ILE A 106 0.43 -9.27 -2.26
CA ILE A 106 -0.79 -10.06 -2.38
C ILE A 106 -1.28 -10.08 -3.82
N SER A 107 -1.75 -11.25 -4.26
CA SER A 107 -2.54 -11.39 -5.47
C SER A 107 -4.00 -11.53 -5.07
N PHE A 108 -4.87 -10.70 -5.65
CA PHE A 108 -6.29 -10.70 -5.37
C PHE A 108 -7.08 -10.96 -6.65
N LYS A 109 -7.91 -11.99 -6.65
CA LYS A 109 -8.79 -12.33 -7.77
C LYS A 109 -10.13 -12.84 -7.29
N SER A 110 -11.20 -12.11 -7.64
CA SER A 110 -12.59 -12.51 -7.37
C SER A 110 -12.84 -12.96 -5.93
N GLY A 111 -12.30 -12.24 -4.94
CA GLY A 111 -12.45 -12.56 -3.52
C GLY A 111 -11.40 -13.54 -2.96
N ASN A 112 -10.60 -14.18 -3.80
CA ASN A 112 -9.48 -15.00 -3.36
C ASN A 112 -8.24 -14.12 -3.20
N LEU A 113 -7.65 -14.16 -2.01
CA LEU A 113 -6.41 -13.47 -1.68
C LEU A 113 -5.31 -14.50 -1.47
N THR A 114 -4.24 -14.40 -2.26
CA THR A 114 -3.06 -15.26 -2.16
C THR A 114 -1.87 -14.42 -1.76
N ARG A 115 -1.23 -14.77 -0.64
CA ARG A 115 0.04 -14.16 -0.20
C ARG A 115 1.18 -14.66 -1.08
N MET A 116 2.04 -13.76 -1.50
CA MET A 116 3.18 -14.06 -2.36
C MET A 116 4.45 -13.54 -1.69
N LYS A 117 5.40 -14.45 -1.48
CA LYS A 117 6.76 -14.04 -1.13
C LYS A 117 7.42 -13.50 -2.40
N SER A 118 7.86 -12.25 -2.34
CA SER A 118 8.71 -11.70 -3.38
C SER A 118 10.16 -11.95 -3.01
N ASN A 119 10.95 -12.33 -4.01
CA ASN A 119 12.40 -12.42 -3.86
C ASN A 119 13.09 -11.09 -4.22
N ALA A 120 12.32 -10.10 -4.70
CA ALA A 120 12.82 -8.84 -5.21
C ALA A 120 12.60 -7.71 -4.19
N SER A 121 13.62 -6.88 -3.99
CA SER A 121 13.50 -5.62 -3.25
C SER A 121 13.31 -4.49 -4.25
N LEU A 122 12.08 -4.01 -4.39
CA LEU A 122 11.77 -2.86 -5.25
C LEU A 122 11.64 -1.61 -4.42
N LYS A 123 12.32 -0.54 -4.84
CA LYS A 123 12.16 0.80 -4.27
C LYS A 123 11.24 1.63 -5.15
N MET A 124 10.30 2.32 -4.53
CA MET A 124 9.39 3.22 -5.20
C MET A 124 9.40 4.60 -4.57
N LEU A 125 9.28 5.61 -5.41
CA LEU A 125 8.87 6.94 -5.02
C LEU A 125 7.35 7.02 -5.11
N ILE A 126 6.72 7.40 -4.01
CA ILE A 126 5.29 7.62 -3.91
C ILE A 126 5.05 9.13 -3.94
N THR A 127 4.32 9.59 -4.95
CA THR A 127 3.99 11.00 -5.13
C THR A 127 2.50 11.22 -4.90
N ASN A 128 2.16 11.81 -3.76
CA ASN A 128 0.80 12.24 -3.46
C ASN A 128 0.55 13.59 -4.13
N THR A 129 -0.36 13.61 -5.11
CA THR A 129 -0.75 14.81 -5.85
C THR A 129 -1.54 15.81 -5.00
N ARG A 130 -1.97 15.41 -3.78
CA ARG A 130 -2.84 16.18 -2.88
C ARG A 130 -4.20 16.56 -3.46
N VAL A 131 -4.55 15.99 -4.62
CA VAL A 131 -5.88 16.13 -5.23
C VAL A 131 -6.79 15.04 -4.68
N GLY A 132 -7.84 15.48 -3.99
CA GLY A 132 -8.91 14.62 -3.52
C GLY A 132 -9.65 13.95 -4.69
N ARG A 133 -10.20 12.76 -4.46
CA ARG A 133 -10.86 11.97 -5.50
C ARG A 133 -12.21 11.44 -5.04
N ASN A 134 -13.13 11.30 -5.99
CA ASN A 134 -14.38 10.57 -5.78
C ASN A 134 -14.26 9.17 -6.39
N THR A 135 -13.78 8.21 -5.60
CA THR A 135 -13.60 6.81 -6.03
C THR A 135 -14.88 6.22 -6.62
N LYS A 136 -16.06 6.53 -6.06
CA LYS A 136 -17.34 6.02 -6.56
C LYS A 136 -17.64 6.55 -7.96
N ALA A 137 -17.39 7.83 -8.21
CA ALA A 137 -17.59 8.44 -9.53
C ALA A 137 -16.62 7.88 -10.58
N LEU A 138 -15.34 7.66 -10.22
CA LEU A 138 -14.35 7.07 -11.13
C LEU A 138 -14.74 5.64 -11.53
N VAL A 139 -15.14 4.81 -10.56
CA VAL A 139 -15.61 3.44 -10.82
C VAL A 139 -16.88 3.44 -11.68
N ALA A 140 -17.83 4.33 -11.40
CA ALA A 140 -19.03 4.50 -12.22
C ALA A 140 -18.67 4.89 -13.66
N GLY A 141 -17.74 5.82 -13.86
CA GLY A 141 -17.28 6.24 -15.18
C GLY A 141 -16.63 5.10 -15.98
N VAL A 142 -15.86 4.22 -15.33
CA VAL A 142 -15.31 3.01 -15.96
C VAL A 142 -16.43 2.05 -16.37
N SER A 143 -17.42 1.84 -15.50
CA SER A 143 -18.58 0.99 -15.78
C SER A 143 -19.42 1.51 -16.94
N GLU A 144 -19.70 2.82 -16.98
CA GLU A 144 -20.41 3.46 -18.09
C GLU A 144 -19.62 3.37 -19.39
N ARG A 145 -18.29 3.52 -19.34
CA ARG A 145 -17.42 3.36 -20.52
C ARG A 145 -17.44 1.92 -21.04
N MET A 146 -17.45 0.92 -20.14
CA MET A 146 -17.62 -0.48 -20.49
C MET A 146 -18.96 -0.74 -21.19
N LEU A 147 -20.06 -0.16 -20.69
CA LEU A 147 -21.37 -0.31 -21.31
C LEU A 147 -21.44 0.33 -22.71
N ARG A 148 -20.74 1.46 -22.93
CA ARG A 148 -20.69 2.14 -24.24
C ARG A 148 -19.76 1.45 -25.24
N HIS A 149 -18.69 0.81 -24.78
CA HIS A 149 -17.65 0.21 -25.62
C HIS A 149 -17.25 -1.19 -25.10
N PRO A 150 -18.16 -2.17 -25.13
CA PRO A 150 -17.98 -3.46 -24.48
C PRO A 150 -16.77 -4.24 -25.00
N ASP A 151 -16.61 -4.34 -26.32
CA ASP A 151 -15.52 -5.12 -26.92
C ASP A 151 -14.15 -4.50 -26.63
N ALA A 152 -14.00 -3.19 -26.85
CA ALA A 152 -12.76 -2.48 -26.58
C ALA A 152 -12.37 -2.57 -25.10
N MET A 153 -13.31 -2.34 -24.18
CA MET A 153 -13.04 -2.40 -22.74
C MET A 153 -12.75 -3.83 -22.27
N ALA A 154 -13.35 -4.86 -22.88
CA ALA A 154 -13.01 -6.25 -22.60
C ALA A 154 -11.53 -6.56 -22.91
N PHE A 155 -11.01 -6.07 -24.05
CA PHE A 155 -9.59 -6.20 -24.39
C PHE A 155 -8.69 -5.44 -23.41
N VAL A 156 -9.07 -4.21 -23.01
CA VAL A 156 -8.32 -3.43 -22.02
C VAL A 156 -8.25 -4.18 -20.68
N PHE A 157 -9.37 -4.71 -20.17
CA PHE A 157 -9.38 -5.49 -18.92
C PHE A 157 -8.56 -6.77 -19.02
N THR A 158 -8.62 -7.46 -20.17
CA THR A 158 -7.81 -8.66 -20.42
C THR A 158 -6.32 -8.32 -20.40
N ALA A 159 -5.92 -7.21 -21.02
CA ALA A 159 -4.54 -6.74 -20.99
C ALA A 159 -4.05 -6.41 -19.57
N VAL A 160 -4.89 -5.75 -18.75
CA VAL A 160 -4.56 -5.47 -17.34
C VAL A 160 -4.43 -6.74 -16.50
N ASP A 161 -5.30 -7.75 -16.70
CA ASP A 161 -5.19 -9.05 -16.03
C ASP A 161 -3.91 -9.79 -16.44
N SER A 162 -3.54 -9.76 -17.73
CA SER A 162 -2.28 -10.33 -18.23
C SER A 162 -1.05 -9.65 -17.62
N ILE A 163 -1.02 -8.31 -17.58
CA ILE A 163 0.08 -7.56 -16.93
C ILE A 163 0.21 -7.94 -15.46
N SER A 164 -0.91 -8.08 -14.74
CA SER A 164 -0.90 -8.44 -13.32
C SER A 164 -0.35 -9.85 -13.07
N LYS A 165 -0.67 -10.80 -13.96
CA LYS A 165 -0.13 -12.16 -13.93
C LYS A 165 1.35 -12.18 -14.27
N GLU A 166 1.76 -11.44 -15.28
CA GLU A 166 3.17 -11.36 -15.69
C GLU A 166 4.02 -10.73 -14.58
N LEU A 167 3.56 -9.63 -13.99
CA LEU A 167 4.19 -9.01 -12.82
C LEU A 167 4.35 -10.01 -11.67
N THR A 168 3.33 -10.84 -11.43
CA THR A 168 3.40 -11.90 -10.41
C THR A 168 4.54 -12.88 -10.69
N THR A 169 4.67 -13.34 -11.93
CA THR A 169 5.77 -14.25 -12.34
C THR A 169 7.14 -13.58 -12.23
N VAL A 170 7.25 -12.31 -12.63
CA VAL A 170 8.48 -11.52 -12.53
C VAL A 170 8.92 -11.39 -11.07
N LEU A 171 8.01 -11.03 -10.16
CA LEU A 171 8.32 -10.81 -8.73
C LEU A 171 8.67 -12.08 -7.94
N GLN A 172 8.27 -13.25 -8.45
CA GLN A 172 8.59 -14.57 -7.87
C GLN A 172 9.88 -15.17 -8.45
N SER A 173 10.37 -14.63 -9.57
CA SER A 173 11.61 -15.10 -10.19
C SER A 173 12.80 -14.88 -9.25
N PRO A 174 13.75 -15.82 -9.17
CA PRO A 174 14.91 -15.66 -8.31
C PRO A 174 15.81 -14.53 -8.83
N THR A 175 16.33 -13.72 -7.91
CA THR A 175 17.29 -12.64 -8.20
C THR A 175 18.65 -12.94 -7.55
N PRO A 176 19.45 -13.86 -8.12
CA PRO A 176 20.70 -14.31 -7.52
C PRO A 176 21.83 -13.27 -7.59
N ASP A 177 21.76 -12.31 -8.50
CA ASP A 177 22.81 -11.34 -8.78
C ASP A 177 22.26 -9.96 -9.19
N GLU A 178 23.14 -8.96 -9.27
CA GLU A 178 22.78 -7.57 -9.63
C GLU A 178 22.21 -7.43 -11.05
N LEU A 179 22.65 -8.27 -11.99
CA LEU A 179 22.14 -8.28 -13.36
C LEU A 179 20.68 -8.73 -13.39
N SER A 180 20.34 -9.77 -12.63
CA SER A 180 18.98 -10.28 -12.50
C SER A 180 18.03 -9.27 -11.86
N VAL A 181 18.52 -8.43 -10.93
CA VAL A 181 17.75 -7.31 -10.36
C VAL A 181 17.47 -6.26 -11.43
N THR A 182 18.49 -5.86 -12.21
CA THR A 182 18.33 -4.85 -13.27
C THR A 182 17.32 -5.32 -14.34
N THR A 183 17.43 -6.57 -14.81
CA THR A 183 16.48 -7.13 -15.78
C THR A 183 15.07 -7.26 -15.19
N LEU A 184 14.94 -7.54 -13.90
CA LEU A 184 13.64 -7.56 -13.22
C LEU A 184 13.05 -6.14 -13.17
N GLU A 185 13.84 -5.14 -12.81
CA GLU A 185 13.43 -3.73 -12.77
C GLU A 185 12.96 -3.26 -14.16
N GLU A 186 13.72 -3.51 -15.23
CA GLU A 186 13.35 -3.17 -16.61
C GLU A 186 11.99 -3.76 -17.01
N LYS A 187 11.74 -5.04 -16.69
CA LYS A 187 10.43 -5.67 -16.94
C LYS A 187 9.31 -5.01 -16.15
N VAL A 188 9.57 -4.67 -14.89
CA VAL A 188 8.58 -3.96 -14.05
C VAL A 188 8.29 -2.57 -14.62
N GLU A 189 9.30 -1.86 -15.11
CA GLU A 189 9.13 -0.54 -15.76
C GLU A 189 8.22 -0.63 -16.98
N GLU A 190 8.44 -1.59 -17.86
CA GLU A 190 7.63 -1.80 -19.07
C GLU A 190 6.18 -2.16 -18.71
N LEU A 191 5.98 -3.06 -17.74
CA LEU A 191 4.65 -3.44 -17.25
C LEU A 191 3.93 -2.24 -16.60
N MET A 192 4.66 -1.38 -15.87
CA MET A 192 4.11 -0.16 -15.27
C MET A 192 3.66 0.83 -16.33
N GLU A 193 4.48 1.05 -17.36
CA GLU A 193 4.19 1.94 -18.49
C GLU A 193 2.95 1.48 -19.27
N MET A 194 2.91 0.21 -19.69
CA MET A 194 1.77 -0.37 -20.40
C MET A 194 0.48 -0.23 -19.60
N ASN A 195 0.52 -0.55 -18.30
CA ASN A 195 -0.66 -0.47 -17.43
C ASN A 195 -1.10 0.98 -17.20
N GLN A 196 -0.17 1.94 -17.12
CA GLN A 196 -0.54 3.35 -17.07
C GLN A 196 -1.29 3.80 -18.32
N GLY A 197 -0.83 3.41 -19.52
CA GLY A 197 -1.53 3.70 -20.78
C GLY A 197 -2.94 3.10 -20.83
N LEU A 198 -3.09 1.84 -20.37
CA LEU A 198 -4.41 1.21 -20.25
C LEU A 198 -5.32 1.95 -19.27
N LEU A 199 -4.82 2.40 -18.12
CA LEU A 199 -5.61 3.17 -17.16
C LEU A 199 -6.02 4.55 -17.69
N GLN A 200 -5.15 5.21 -18.46
CA GLN A 200 -5.53 6.41 -19.20
C GLN A 200 -6.67 6.12 -20.18
N SER A 201 -6.60 5.00 -20.92
CA SER A 201 -7.66 4.59 -21.85
C SER A 201 -9.01 4.29 -21.14
N MET A 202 -8.98 3.84 -19.88
CA MET A 202 -10.17 3.67 -19.04
C MET A 202 -10.78 5.00 -18.60
N GLY A 203 -10.05 6.11 -18.70
CA GLY A 203 -10.50 7.45 -18.33
C GLY A 203 -10.35 7.77 -16.85
N VAL A 204 -9.44 7.10 -16.14
CA VAL A 204 -9.19 7.33 -14.70
C VAL A 204 -7.98 8.21 -14.41
N SER A 205 -7.32 8.77 -15.42
CA SER A 205 -6.22 9.72 -15.20
C SER A 205 -6.70 11.12 -14.81
N HIS A 206 -5.76 12.02 -14.52
CA HIS A 206 -6.01 13.40 -14.10
C HIS A 206 -4.83 14.31 -14.46
N ALA A 207 -5.05 15.61 -14.64
CA ALA A 207 -4.00 16.56 -15.03
C ALA A 207 -2.79 16.56 -14.07
N THR A 208 -3.02 16.37 -12.77
CA THR A 208 -1.93 16.25 -11.79
C THR A 208 -1.18 14.93 -11.90
N ILE A 209 -1.87 13.82 -12.20
CA ILE A 209 -1.22 12.53 -12.51
C ILE A 209 -0.32 12.70 -13.73
N GLU A 210 -0.84 13.27 -14.82
CA GLU A 210 -0.07 13.53 -16.05
C GLU A 210 1.13 14.46 -15.80
N THR A 211 1.00 15.41 -14.89
CA THR A 211 2.13 16.26 -14.48
C THR A 211 3.22 15.47 -13.78
N VAL A 212 2.87 14.54 -12.88
CA VAL A 212 3.84 13.64 -12.25
C VAL A 212 4.51 12.76 -13.30
N LEU A 213 3.73 12.07 -14.15
CA LEU A 213 4.26 11.19 -15.21
C LEU A 213 5.24 11.93 -16.13
N ARG A 214 4.88 13.12 -16.59
CA ARG A 214 5.73 13.95 -17.44
C ARG A 214 6.99 14.39 -16.72
N THR A 215 6.91 14.67 -15.42
CA THR A 215 8.07 15.10 -14.62
C THR A 215 9.05 13.95 -14.45
N THR A 216 8.58 12.78 -14.03
CA THR A 216 9.42 11.59 -13.83
C THR A 216 10.02 11.07 -15.13
N LEU A 217 9.30 11.21 -16.25
CA LEU A 217 9.79 10.82 -17.58
C LEU A 217 11.02 11.63 -18.01
N LYS A 218 11.18 12.89 -17.60
CA LYS A 218 12.40 13.69 -17.87
C LYS A 218 13.66 13.03 -17.31
N TYR A 219 13.49 12.25 -16.25
CA TYR A 219 14.54 11.50 -15.57
C TYR A 219 14.58 10.02 -15.98
N LYS A 220 13.81 9.64 -17.01
CA LYS A 220 13.67 8.27 -17.52
C LYS A 220 13.14 7.28 -16.47
N LEU A 221 12.23 7.74 -15.60
CA LEU A 221 11.62 6.90 -14.58
C LEU A 221 10.18 6.54 -14.96
N SER A 222 9.88 5.24 -14.95
CA SER A 222 8.55 4.71 -15.22
C SER A 222 7.63 4.90 -14.03
N SER A 223 6.42 5.40 -14.31
CA SER A 223 5.45 5.78 -13.30
C SER A 223 4.04 5.36 -13.68
N LYS A 224 3.23 5.01 -12.67
CA LYS A 224 1.81 4.71 -12.86
C LYS A 224 0.96 5.22 -11.70
N LEU A 225 -0.27 5.60 -11.97
CA LEU A 225 -1.23 5.92 -10.93
C LEU A 225 -1.55 4.69 -10.07
N THR A 226 -1.86 4.91 -8.78
CA THR A 226 -2.28 3.85 -7.87
C THR A 226 -3.66 4.10 -7.26
N GLY A 227 -4.39 3.00 -7.02
CA GLY A 227 -5.79 3.02 -6.60
C GLY A 227 -6.73 3.49 -7.71
N ALA A 228 -7.75 4.26 -7.34
CA ALA A 228 -8.84 4.66 -8.24
C ALA A 228 -8.45 5.64 -9.37
N GLY A 229 -7.32 6.33 -9.28
CA GLY A 229 -6.98 7.45 -10.17
C GLY A 229 -7.70 8.77 -9.82
N GLY A 230 -7.82 9.67 -10.80
CA GLY A 230 -8.47 10.99 -10.66
C GLY A 230 -7.72 12.00 -9.78
N GLY A 231 -6.45 11.73 -9.46
CA GLY A 231 -5.68 12.41 -8.41
C GLY A 231 -4.99 11.37 -7.52
N GLY A 232 -4.97 11.59 -6.20
CA GLY A 232 -4.37 10.64 -5.26
C GLY A 232 -2.87 10.48 -5.47
N CYS A 233 -2.38 9.24 -5.42
CA CYS A 233 -0.96 8.93 -5.51
C CYS A 233 -0.54 8.32 -6.86
N VAL A 234 0.71 8.57 -7.21
CA VAL A 234 1.42 7.96 -8.34
C VAL A 234 2.64 7.22 -7.78
N LEU A 235 2.89 6.03 -8.31
CA LEU A 235 4.06 5.20 -8.00
C LEU A 235 5.09 5.38 -9.11
N THR A 236 6.33 5.61 -8.74
CA THR A 236 7.48 5.73 -9.66
C THR A 236 8.52 4.71 -9.23
N LEU A 237 8.94 3.81 -10.13
CA LEU A 237 10.01 2.88 -9.82
C LEU A 237 11.34 3.64 -9.67
N LEU A 238 12.12 3.27 -8.65
CA LEU A 238 13.49 3.76 -8.47
C LEU A 238 14.44 2.58 -8.70
N PRO A 239 15.06 2.47 -9.90
CA PRO A 239 16.02 1.42 -10.18
C PRO A 239 17.18 1.39 -9.20
N THR A 240 17.72 0.22 -8.92
CA THR A 240 18.81 0.04 -7.95
C THR A 240 20.07 0.82 -8.35
N LEU A 241 20.35 0.91 -9.65
CA LEU A 241 21.49 1.65 -10.22
C LEU A 241 21.26 3.16 -10.34
N LEU A 242 20.09 3.67 -9.95
CA LEU A 242 19.77 5.08 -10.06
C LEU A 242 20.62 5.91 -9.08
N SER A 243 21.26 6.96 -9.58
CA SER A 243 22.05 7.86 -8.73
C SER A 243 21.16 8.54 -7.68
N PRO A 244 21.58 8.60 -6.40
CA PRO A 244 20.86 9.35 -5.36
C PRO A 244 20.60 10.82 -5.74
N THR A 245 21.54 11.45 -6.45
CA THR A 245 21.40 12.83 -6.92
C THR A 245 20.25 13.01 -7.91
N VAL A 246 19.89 11.98 -8.68
CA VAL A 246 18.73 12.01 -9.57
C VAL A 246 17.45 11.89 -8.76
N VAL A 247 17.43 11.02 -7.75
CA VAL A 247 16.30 10.88 -6.82
C VAL A 247 15.99 12.22 -6.15
N ASP A 248 17.00 12.90 -5.61
CA ASP A 248 16.83 14.20 -4.94
C ASP A 248 16.28 15.27 -5.90
N LYS A 249 16.77 15.30 -7.16
CA LYS A 249 16.28 16.24 -8.18
C LYS A 249 14.82 15.98 -8.56
N VAL A 250 14.45 14.73 -8.76
CA VAL A 250 13.06 14.32 -9.08
C VAL A 250 12.12 14.74 -7.94
N ILE A 251 12.51 14.45 -6.69
CA ILE A 251 11.72 14.81 -5.51
C ILE A 251 11.57 16.33 -5.42
N ALA A 252 12.66 17.09 -5.53
CA ALA A 252 12.62 18.55 -5.47
C ALA A 252 11.74 19.16 -6.58
N GLU A 253 11.80 18.62 -7.80
CA GLU A 253 10.95 19.10 -8.90
C GLU A 253 9.47 18.78 -8.63
N LEU A 254 9.14 17.57 -8.17
CA LEU A 254 7.76 17.21 -7.84
C LEU A 254 7.20 18.04 -6.67
N GLU A 255 8.00 18.27 -5.62
CA GLU A 255 7.61 19.11 -4.49
C GLU A 255 7.45 20.58 -4.88
N SER A 256 8.25 21.09 -5.82
CA SER A 256 8.07 22.44 -6.38
C SER A 256 6.75 22.60 -7.13
N ASN A 257 6.16 21.51 -7.63
CA ASN A 257 4.80 21.47 -8.21
C ASN A 257 3.70 21.34 -7.13
N GLY A 258 4.06 21.39 -5.84
CA GLY A 258 3.12 21.32 -4.72
C GLY A 258 2.73 19.92 -4.29
N PHE A 259 3.38 18.87 -4.84
CA PHE A 259 3.15 17.49 -4.46
C PHE A 259 3.87 17.12 -3.15
N GLN A 260 3.54 15.95 -2.59
CA GLN A 260 4.27 15.37 -1.47
C GLN A 260 4.89 14.05 -1.90
N CYS A 261 6.17 13.89 -1.61
CA CYS A 261 6.97 12.75 -2.03
C CYS A 261 7.50 11.98 -0.83
N PHE A 262 7.55 10.65 -0.94
CA PHE A 262 8.22 9.78 0.03
C PHE A 262 8.67 8.49 -0.65
N THR A 263 9.77 7.93 -0.19
CA THR A 263 10.32 6.68 -0.71
C THR A 263 9.89 5.50 0.15
N ALA A 264 9.59 4.38 -0.49
CA ALA A 264 9.19 3.16 0.20
C ALA A 264 9.73 1.92 -0.53
N GLY A 265 10.08 0.89 0.24
CA GLY A 265 10.29 -0.46 -0.30
C GLY A 265 8.95 -1.18 -0.44
N ILE A 266 8.80 -1.99 -1.50
CA ILE A 266 7.64 -2.89 -1.65
C ILE A 266 7.91 -4.21 -0.93
N GLY A 267 6.85 -4.79 -0.35
CA GLY A 267 6.90 -6.13 0.22
C GLY A 267 7.48 -6.16 1.64
N GLY A 268 7.18 -5.14 2.45
CA GLY A 268 7.63 -5.07 3.85
C GLY A 268 7.15 -6.24 4.72
N ASN A 269 7.68 -6.34 5.94
CA ASN A 269 7.50 -7.50 6.83
C ASN A 269 6.09 -7.65 7.42
N GLY A 270 5.25 -6.63 7.30
CA GLY A 270 3.93 -6.60 7.96
C GLY A 270 4.02 -6.00 9.36
N VAL A 271 3.15 -6.45 10.25
CA VAL A 271 3.11 -5.92 11.62
C VAL A 271 4.24 -6.50 12.47
N GLU A 272 4.98 -5.61 13.10
CA GLU A 272 6.05 -5.91 14.04
C GLU A 272 5.77 -5.18 15.35
N ILE A 273 6.24 -5.75 16.46
CA ILE A 273 6.13 -5.14 17.79
C ILE A 273 7.51 -5.03 18.42
N SER A 274 7.76 -3.93 19.12
CA SER A 274 8.94 -3.74 19.94
C SER A 274 8.55 -3.30 21.34
N PHE A 275 9.24 -3.84 22.34
CA PHE A 275 9.11 -3.41 23.73
C PHE A 275 10.36 -2.65 24.12
N GLU A 276 10.25 -1.33 24.24
CA GLU A 276 11.29 -0.55 24.89
C GLU A 276 11.23 -0.84 26.40
N HIS A 277 12.31 -1.40 26.93
CA HIS A 277 12.50 -1.40 28.37
C HIS A 277 12.91 0.01 28.77
N SER A 278 11.97 0.76 29.35
CA SER A 278 12.31 1.98 30.08
C SER A 278 13.32 1.62 31.17
N SER A 279 14.56 2.09 30.98
CA SER A 279 15.63 2.03 31.99
C SER A 279 15.30 2.91 33.19
#